data_AF-A0A401WES8-F1
#
_entry.id   AF-A0A401WES8-F1
#
_cell.length_a   1.000
_cell.length_b   1.000
_cell.length_c   1.000
_cell.angle_alpha   90.00
_cell.angle_beta   90.00
_cell.angle_gamma   90.00
#
_symmetry.space_group_name_H-M   'P 1'
#
loop_
_entity.id
_entity.type
_entity.pdbx_description
1 polymer ?
#
loop_
_entity_poly.entity_id
_entity_poly.type
_entity_poly.pdbx_seq_one_letter_code
_entity_poly.pdbx_strand_id
1 'polypeptide(L)'
;MAKDVAGFRDAAGAAEGHRGPPEPDAEPIVRPSRFTDGMTHTTTTAQHLTAIDLLRGRDFPDEPVHSAMVRSGPGFHVAQLRGDEQLWDADPADVEETAQEYRAELEGLISALCLRWGEPEVLDLAGHLERVAMGMPVRPPLDILCGQVPRVHTWCAEGRWIAVGLGEGEPEMPVFQLLAAVGRADAMR
;
A
#
# COMPACT_ATOMS: atom_id res chain seq x y z
N MET A 1 46.18 19.97 -64.39
CA MET A 1 46.82 21.31 -64.51
C MET A 1 45.76 22.37 -64.28
N ALA A 2 46.08 23.37 -63.44
CA ALA A 2 45.34 24.61 -63.18
C ALA A 2 43.97 24.47 -62.49
N LYS A 3 43.54 25.30 -61.55
CA LYS A 3 44.05 26.44 -60.75
C LYS A 3 42.97 26.61 -59.66
N ASP A 4 43.23 26.56 -58.36
CA ASP A 4 43.84 27.59 -57.51
C ASP A 4 43.04 28.90 -57.38
N VAL A 5 42.92 29.34 -56.11
CA VAL A 5 42.70 30.70 -55.59
C VAL A 5 41.27 31.23 -55.33
N ALA A 6 40.88 31.09 -54.05
CA ALA A 6 40.69 32.12 -53.01
C ALA A 6 39.61 33.23 -53.07
N GLY A 7 39.07 33.48 -51.87
CA GLY A 7 38.63 34.78 -51.34
C GLY A 7 37.12 35.03 -51.44
N PHE A 8 36.46 35.81 -50.58
CA PHE A 8 36.79 36.55 -49.36
C PHE A 8 35.46 37.16 -48.88
N ARG A 9 35.15 37.04 -47.57
CA ARG A 9 34.35 37.88 -46.66
C ARG A 9 32.97 38.48 -47.00
N ASP A 10 32.13 38.36 -45.95
CA ASP A 10 31.25 39.33 -45.29
C ASP A 10 30.16 40.05 -46.09
N ALA A 11 28.90 39.75 -45.74
CA ALA A 11 27.87 40.77 -45.53
C ALA A 11 26.76 40.24 -44.61
N ALA A 12 26.46 41.04 -43.59
CA ALA A 12 25.38 40.90 -42.64
C ALA A 12 23.98 41.07 -43.28
N GLY A 13 22.95 40.48 -42.68
CA GLY A 13 21.56 40.72 -43.06
C GLY A 13 20.55 39.97 -42.19
N ALA A 14 19.86 40.72 -41.34
CA ALA A 14 18.87 40.33 -40.33
C ALA A 14 17.67 39.49 -40.82
N ALA A 15 17.01 38.86 -39.83
CA ALA A 15 15.62 38.36 -39.72
C ALA A 15 15.63 36.89 -39.23
N GLU A 16 14.88 36.43 -38.24
CA GLU A 16 13.76 36.97 -37.47
C GLU A 16 13.63 36.09 -36.21
N GLY A 17 13.42 36.70 -35.04
CA GLY A 17 13.23 35.97 -33.79
C GLY A 17 11.87 35.27 -33.75
N HIS A 18 11.87 33.95 -33.74
CA HIS A 18 10.66 33.16 -33.47
C HIS A 18 10.50 33.01 -31.95
N ARG A 19 9.90 34.02 -31.31
CA ARG A 19 9.40 33.91 -29.93
C ARG A 19 8.08 33.14 -29.98
N GLY A 20 8.14 31.85 -29.67
CA GLY A 20 6.94 31.04 -29.40
C GLY A 20 6.15 31.61 -28.23
N PRO A 21 4.84 31.28 -28.12
CA PRO A 21 4.01 31.80 -27.04
C PRO A 21 4.56 31.38 -25.67
N PRO A 22 4.45 32.21 -24.63
CA PRO A 22 4.84 31.82 -23.27
C PRO A 22 3.97 30.64 -22.82
N GLU A 23 4.61 29.59 -22.28
CA GLU A 23 3.91 28.53 -21.55
C GLU A 23 3.12 29.16 -20.40
N PRO A 24 1.88 28.70 -20.13
CA PRO A 24 1.14 29.16 -18.97
C PRO A 24 1.89 28.74 -17.70
N ASP A 25 2.16 29.73 -16.84
CA ASP A 25 2.73 29.54 -15.52
C ASP A 25 2.03 28.37 -14.80
N ALA A 26 2.76 27.28 -14.60
CA ALA A 26 2.31 26.18 -13.77
C ALA A 26 2.25 26.72 -12.32
N GLU A 27 1.04 27.03 -11.86
CA GLU A 27 0.80 27.34 -10.46
C GLU A 27 1.38 26.22 -9.59
N PRO A 28 2.13 26.52 -8.52
CA PRO A 28 2.58 25.48 -7.62
C PRO A 28 1.34 24.78 -7.07
N ILE A 29 1.28 23.46 -7.23
CA ILE A 29 0.25 22.61 -6.62
C ILE A 29 0.47 22.72 -5.11
N VAL A 30 -0.21 23.68 -4.48
CA VAL A 30 -0.23 23.83 -3.04
C VAL A 30 -1.02 22.63 -2.51
N ARG A 31 -0.29 21.62 -2.02
CA ARG A 31 -0.89 20.52 -1.24
C ARG A 31 -1.70 21.15 -0.10
N PRO A 32 -2.98 20.82 0.07
CA PRO A 32 -3.74 21.35 1.20
C PRO A 32 -3.09 20.86 2.50
N SER A 33 -2.63 21.79 3.34
CA SER A 33 -2.12 21.47 4.68
C SER A 33 -3.20 20.73 5.45
N ARG A 34 -2.91 19.49 5.84
CA ARG A 34 -3.80 18.63 6.61
C ARG A 34 -3.86 19.05 8.08
N PHE A 35 -4.39 20.25 8.35
CA PHE A 35 -4.81 20.63 9.69
C PHE A 35 -6.20 20.02 10.01
N THR A 36 -6.32 18.69 10.07
CA THR A 36 -7.53 17.98 10.56
C THR A 36 -7.20 16.60 11.16
N ASP A 37 -6.12 16.48 11.92
CA ASP A 37 -5.53 15.17 12.24
C ASP A 37 -6.31 14.32 13.27
N GLY A 38 -7.17 14.93 14.08
CA GLY A 38 -7.89 14.22 15.16
C GLY A 38 -9.23 13.57 14.80
N MET A 39 -9.95 14.08 13.78
CA MET A 39 -11.32 13.64 13.45
C MET A 39 -11.36 12.62 12.29
N THR A 40 -10.33 12.63 11.45
CA THR A 40 -10.15 11.70 10.32
C THR A 40 -9.80 10.30 10.81
N HIS A 41 -8.88 10.16 11.77
CA HIS A 41 -8.43 8.87 12.29
C HIS A 41 -9.55 8.00 12.86
N THR A 42 -10.47 8.57 13.64
CA THR A 42 -11.61 7.81 14.22
C THR A 42 -12.58 7.33 13.14
N THR A 43 -12.76 8.14 12.09
CA THR A 43 -13.61 7.80 10.94
C THR A 43 -12.96 6.66 10.13
N THR A 44 -11.64 6.68 9.96
CA THR A 44 -10.88 5.62 9.29
C THR A 44 -10.91 4.29 10.07
N THR A 45 -10.70 4.30 11.39
CA THR A 45 -10.83 3.08 12.21
C THR A 45 -12.24 2.49 12.13
N ALA A 46 -13.28 3.32 12.19
CA ALA A 46 -14.66 2.84 12.05
C ALA A 46 -14.95 2.20 10.67
N GLN A 47 -14.38 2.76 9.60
CA GLN A 47 -14.47 2.19 8.26
C GLN A 47 -13.78 0.82 8.19
N HIS A 48 -12.59 0.68 8.79
CA HIS A 48 -11.86 -0.60 8.83
C HIS A 48 -12.60 -1.66 9.62
N LEU A 49 -13.16 -1.30 10.78
CA LEU A 49 -14.00 -2.22 11.55
C LEU A 49 -15.21 -2.68 10.75
N THR A 50 -15.86 -1.75 10.02
CA THR A 50 -16.99 -2.07 9.14
C THR A 50 -16.56 -3.03 8.04
N ALA A 51 -15.41 -2.81 7.39
CA ALA A 51 -14.87 -3.71 6.38
C ALA A 51 -14.60 -5.11 6.94
N ILE A 52 -13.98 -5.21 8.11
CA ILE A 52 -13.72 -6.48 8.81
C ILE A 52 -15.03 -7.21 9.13
N ASP A 53 -16.04 -6.51 9.66
CA ASP A 53 -17.33 -7.11 9.97
C ASP A 53 -18.07 -7.61 8.71
N LEU A 54 -17.98 -6.86 7.59
CA LEU A 54 -18.49 -7.32 6.30
C LEU A 54 -17.79 -8.58 5.80
N LEU A 55 -16.47 -8.71 5.99
CA LEU A 55 -15.74 -9.93 5.64
C LEU A 55 -16.14 -11.11 6.53
N ARG A 56 -16.32 -10.88 7.84
CA ARG A 56 -16.74 -11.92 8.80
C ARG A 56 -18.12 -12.51 8.49
N GLY A 57 -19.02 -11.67 7.99
CA GLY A 57 -20.38 -12.04 7.60
C GLY A 57 -20.51 -12.72 6.23
N ARG A 58 -19.44 -12.79 5.43
CA ARG A 58 -19.45 -13.45 4.12
C ARG A 58 -19.16 -14.94 4.24
N ASP A 59 -19.74 -15.70 3.31
CA ASP A 59 -19.36 -17.09 3.10
C ASP A 59 -18.05 -17.18 2.31
N PHE A 60 -17.27 -18.22 2.61
CA PHE A 60 -16.04 -18.48 1.89
C PHE A 60 -16.34 -19.19 0.57
N PRO A 61 -15.81 -18.70 -0.57
CA PRO A 61 -16.00 -19.35 -1.85
C PRO A 61 -15.24 -20.69 -1.90
N ASP A 62 -15.77 -21.65 -2.65
CA ASP A 62 -15.14 -22.96 -2.86
C ASP A 62 -13.93 -22.91 -3.81
N GLU A 63 -13.77 -21.80 -4.53
CA GLU A 63 -12.65 -21.56 -5.43
C GLU A 63 -12.00 -20.20 -5.14
N PRO A 64 -10.70 -20.00 -5.45
CA PRO A 64 -10.05 -18.71 -5.33
C PRO A 64 -10.72 -17.65 -6.22
N VAL A 65 -11.08 -16.52 -5.63
CA VAL A 65 -11.67 -15.36 -6.32
C VAL A 65 -10.89 -14.11 -5.95
N HIS A 66 -10.65 -13.24 -6.93
CA HIS A 66 -10.04 -11.94 -6.70
C HIS A 66 -10.96 -10.84 -7.22
N SER A 67 -11.24 -9.84 -6.37
CA SER A 67 -12.01 -8.65 -6.73
C SER A 67 -11.31 -7.42 -6.18
N ALA A 68 -10.80 -6.55 -7.04
CA ALA A 68 -10.10 -5.30 -6.69
C ALA A 68 -9.21 -5.43 -5.43
N MET A 69 -9.74 -5.07 -4.26
CA MET A 69 -9.02 -5.02 -2.98
C MET A 69 -9.11 -6.32 -2.15
N VAL A 70 -9.84 -7.35 -2.59
CA VAL A 70 -10.11 -8.57 -1.83
C VAL A 70 -9.67 -9.82 -2.59
N ARG A 71 -8.93 -10.69 -1.92
CA ARG A 71 -8.61 -12.07 -2.33
C ARG A 71 -9.37 -13.02 -1.43
N SER A 72 -10.19 -13.87 -2.01
CA SER A 72 -11.00 -14.85 -1.28
C SER A 72 -10.71 -16.24 -1.78
N GLY A 73 -10.96 -17.25 -0.96
CA GLY A 73 -10.83 -18.64 -1.34
C GLY A 73 -11.41 -19.56 -0.28
N PRO A 74 -11.19 -20.87 -0.42
CA PRO A 74 -11.67 -21.86 0.53
C PRO A 74 -11.21 -21.55 1.95
N GLY A 75 -12.16 -21.15 2.80
CA GLY A 75 -11.90 -20.89 4.21
C GLY A 75 -11.30 -19.52 4.54
N PHE A 76 -11.17 -18.58 3.60
CA PHE A 76 -10.59 -17.26 3.90
C PHE A 76 -11.08 -16.10 3.00
N HIS A 77 -10.90 -14.89 3.53
CA HIS A 77 -10.86 -13.61 2.83
C HIS A 77 -9.62 -12.83 3.29
N VAL A 78 -8.92 -12.16 2.38
CA VAL A 78 -7.86 -11.17 2.64
C VAL A 78 -8.25 -9.89 1.91
N ALA A 79 -8.24 -8.75 2.59
CA ALA A 79 -8.59 -7.46 2.02
C ALA A 79 -7.50 -6.43 2.31
N GLN A 80 -7.20 -5.60 1.32
CA GLN A 80 -6.48 -4.35 1.52
C GLN A 80 -7.46 -3.29 2.02
N LEU A 81 -7.23 -2.84 3.26
CA LEU A 81 -8.03 -1.82 3.93
C LEU A 81 -7.62 -0.40 3.52
N ARG A 82 -6.30 -0.20 3.37
CA ARG A 82 -5.68 1.04 2.89
C ARG A 82 -4.42 0.65 2.12
N GLY A 83 -4.10 1.38 1.04
CA GLY A 83 -2.87 1.21 0.29
C GLY A 83 -2.41 2.56 -0.28
N ASP A 84 -1.10 2.75 -0.40
CA ASP A 84 -0.51 3.91 -1.07
C ASP A 84 0.19 3.46 -2.36
N GLU A 85 -0.11 4.14 -3.47
CA GLU A 85 0.45 3.82 -4.79
C GLU A 85 1.43 4.91 -5.28
N GLN A 86 1.67 6.01 -4.53
CA GLN A 86 2.29 7.22 -5.09
C GLN A 86 3.43 7.82 -4.24
N LEU A 87 4.30 7.00 -3.65
CA LEU A 87 5.44 7.48 -2.85
C LEU A 87 6.82 7.30 -3.50
N TRP A 88 6.87 6.74 -4.71
CA TRP A 88 8.13 6.47 -5.43
C TRP A 88 8.95 7.72 -5.74
N ASP A 89 8.31 8.89 -5.86
CA ASP A 89 8.97 10.19 -6.08
C ASP A 89 8.91 11.13 -4.83
N ALA A 90 8.46 10.62 -3.68
CA ALA A 90 8.32 11.43 -2.47
C ALA A 90 9.67 11.67 -1.78
N ASP A 91 9.79 12.77 -1.05
CA ASP A 91 10.94 13.02 -0.18
C ASP A 91 10.96 11.98 0.96
N PRO A 92 12.14 11.47 1.38
CA PRO A 92 12.24 10.59 2.54
C PRO A 92 11.49 11.05 3.80
N ALA A 93 11.39 12.37 4.03
CA ALA A 93 10.62 12.92 5.15
C ALA A 93 9.10 12.68 5.00
N ASP A 94 8.55 12.87 3.79
CA ASP A 94 7.14 12.60 3.48
C ASP A 94 6.84 11.09 3.57
N VAL A 95 7.80 10.25 3.16
CA VAL A 95 7.70 8.78 3.27
C VAL A 95 7.64 8.35 4.73
N GLU A 96 8.49 8.90 5.60
CA GLU A 96 8.48 8.57 7.03
C GLU A 96 7.21 9.10 7.72
N GLU A 97 6.76 10.32 7.40
CA GLU A 97 5.48 10.85 7.89
C GLU A 97 4.33 9.90 7.53
N THR A 98 4.28 9.46 6.27
CA THR A 98 3.27 8.51 5.81
C THR A 98 3.40 7.16 6.53
N ALA A 99 4.61 6.64 6.71
CA ALA A 99 4.84 5.41 7.48
C ALA A 99 4.28 5.55 8.90
N GLN A 100 4.46 6.70 9.53
CA GLN A 100 3.98 7.00 10.87
C GLN A 100 2.44 7.06 10.94
N GLU A 101 1.79 7.66 9.93
CA GLU A 101 0.33 7.61 9.79
C GLU A 101 -0.19 6.16 9.72
N TYR A 102 0.40 5.31 8.87
CA TYR A 102 -0.02 3.91 8.71
C TYR A 102 0.18 3.10 9.99
N ARG A 103 1.30 3.31 10.70
CA ARG A 103 1.58 2.64 11.97
C ARG A 103 0.59 3.06 13.05
N ALA A 104 0.29 4.36 13.16
CA ALA A 104 -0.70 4.89 14.10
C ALA A 104 -2.11 4.36 13.79
N GLU A 105 -2.47 4.25 12.51
CA GLU A 105 -3.75 3.70 12.07
C GLU A 105 -3.89 2.21 12.41
N LEU A 106 -2.82 1.41 12.20
CA LEU A 106 -2.78 0.01 12.63
C LEU A 106 -2.94 -0.10 14.16
N GLU A 107 -2.23 0.72 14.93
CA GLU A 107 -2.32 0.73 16.40
C GLU A 107 -3.73 1.08 16.90
N GLY A 108 -4.37 2.08 16.29
CA GLY A 108 -5.74 2.45 16.59
C GLY A 108 -6.73 1.33 16.26
N LEU A 109 -6.53 0.65 15.12
CA LEU A 109 -7.34 -0.51 14.73
C LEU A 109 -7.15 -1.70 15.69
N ILE A 110 -5.91 -2.03 16.06
CA ILE A 110 -5.60 -3.08 17.04
C ILE A 110 -6.28 -2.75 18.36
N SER A 111 -6.13 -1.53 18.87
CA SER A 111 -6.74 -1.10 20.13
C SER A 111 -8.26 -1.27 20.11
N ALA A 112 -8.92 -0.88 19.00
CA ALA A 112 -10.36 -1.05 18.86
C ALA A 112 -10.78 -2.53 18.80
N LEU A 113 -9.99 -3.40 18.15
CA LEU A 113 -10.23 -4.85 18.13
C LEU A 113 -9.97 -5.50 19.50
N CYS A 114 -8.97 -5.02 20.26
CA CYS A 114 -8.73 -5.46 21.62
C CYS A 114 -9.92 -5.21 22.54
N LEU A 115 -10.59 -4.07 22.39
CA LEU A 115 -11.82 -3.78 23.13
C LEU A 115 -12.97 -4.76 22.80
N ARG A 116 -12.96 -5.38 21.60
CA ARG A 116 -13.99 -6.33 21.18
C ARG A 116 -13.66 -7.77 21.56
N TRP A 117 -12.42 -8.19 21.38
CA TRP A 117 -12.02 -9.61 21.42
C TRP A 117 -10.83 -9.92 22.34
N GLY A 118 -10.34 -8.93 23.08
CA GLY A 118 -9.18 -9.08 23.97
C GLY A 118 -7.84 -8.98 23.24
N GLU A 119 -6.76 -9.32 23.95
CA GLU A 119 -5.39 -9.20 23.43
C GLU A 119 -5.15 -10.09 22.20
N PRO A 120 -4.46 -9.59 21.16
CA PRO A 120 -4.11 -10.39 19.99
C PRO A 120 -2.95 -11.34 20.28
N GLU A 121 -2.93 -12.44 19.54
CA GLU A 121 -1.69 -13.20 19.31
C GLU A 121 -0.94 -12.60 18.12
N VAL A 122 0.36 -12.39 18.25
CA VAL A 122 1.22 -11.88 17.17
C VAL A 122 1.83 -13.06 16.42
N LEU A 123 1.54 -13.16 15.13
CA LEU A 123 2.11 -14.16 14.23
C LEU A 123 3.16 -13.51 13.33
N ASP A 124 4.40 -14.00 13.45
CA ASP A 124 5.50 -13.67 12.55
C ASP A 124 5.39 -14.50 11.27
N LEU A 125 5.49 -13.84 10.11
CA LEU A 125 5.33 -14.46 8.79
C LEU A 125 6.65 -14.72 8.06
N ALA A 126 7.80 -14.33 8.63
CA ALA A 126 9.10 -14.45 7.98
C ALA A 126 9.44 -15.91 7.61
N GLY A 127 9.18 -16.85 8.52
CA GLY A 127 9.41 -18.28 8.25
C GLY A 127 8.46 -18.84 7.17
N HIS A 128 7.26 -18.30 7.04
CA HIS A 128 6.35 -18.67 5.95
C HIS A 128 6.83 -18.10 4.61
N LEU A 129 7.31 -16.86 4.59
CA LEU A 129 7.89 -16.22 3.41
C LEU A 129 9.14 -16.97 2.92
N GLU A 130 10.02 -17.38 3.84
CA GLU A 130 11.21 -18.18 3.51
C GLU A 130 10.82 -19.50 2.83
N ARG A 131 9.82 -20.22 3.35
CA ARG A 131 9.32 -21.44 2.71
C ARG A 131 8.78 -21.19 1.30
N VAL A 132 8.01 -20.11 1.10
CA VAL A 132 7.54 -19.72 -0.24
C VAL A 132 8.73 -19.45 -1.17
N ALA A 133 9.74 -18.72 -0.72
CA ALA A 133 10.94 -18.44 -1.49
C ALA A 133 11.75 -19.72 -1.85
N MET A 134 11.71 -20.73 -0.99
CA MET A 134 12.29 -22.05 -1.24
C MET A 134 11.41 -22.98 -2.11
N GLY A 135 10.24 -22.51 -2.57
CA GLY A 135 9.28 -23.31 -3.35
C GLY A 135 8.57 -24.39 -2.52
N MET A 136 8.60 -24.28 -1.18
CA MET A 136 7.89 -25.18 -0.28
C MET A 136 6.41 -24.75 -0.16
N PRO A 137 5.47 -25.71 -0.04
CA PRO A 137 4.06 -25.38 0.06
C PRO A 137 3.73 -24.63 1.36
N VAL A 138 2.99 -23.53 1.22
CA VAL A 138 2.37 -22.77 2.30
C VAL A 138 0.88 -22.70 2.02
N ARG A 139 0.04 -22.96 3.02
CA ARG A 139 -1.42 -22.96 2.84
C ARG A 139 -1.98 -21.54 2.85
N PRO A 140 -3.04 -21.27 2.08
CA PRO A 140 -3.82 -20.06 2.25
C PRO A 140 -4.47 -19.95 3.63
N PRO A 141 -4.60 -18.73 4.19
CA PRO A 141 -4.17 -17.45 3.62
C PRO A 141 -2.70 -17.07 3.90
N LEU A 142 -1.89 -17.96 4.52
CA LEU A 142 -0.52 -17.62 4.95
C LEU A 142 0.43 -17.34 3.79
N ASP A 143 0.27 -18.02 2.66
CA ASP A 143 1.04 -17.80 1.43
C ASP A 143 0.81 -16.41 0.84
N ILE A 144 -0.42 -15.90 0.94
CA ILE A 144 -0.80 -14.55 0.53
C ILE A 144 -0.23 -13.53 1.53
N LEU A 145 -0.48 -13.74 2.82
CA LEU A 145 -0.12 -12.77 3.86
C LEU A 145 1.39 -12.60 3.99
N CYS A 146 2.17 -13.68 3.95
CA CYS A 146 3.62 -13.59 4.13
C CYS A 146 4.33 -12.86 2.99
N GLY A 147 3.71 -12.78 1.80
CA GLY A 147 4.21 -11.97 0.68
C GLY A 147 3.82 -10.50 0.75
N GLN A 148 3.05 -10.08 1.76
CA GLN A 148 2.48 -8.73 1.84
C GLN A 148 2.83 -8.00 3.13
N VAL A 149 2.90 -8.71 4.25
CA VAL A 149 3.18 -8.14 5.57
C VAL A 149 4.15 -9.06 6.33
N PRO A 150 5.08 -8.50 7.13
CA PRO A 150 6.05 -9.30 7.89
C PRO A 150 5.43 -9.98 9.11
N ARG A 151 4.34 -9.43 9.65
CA ARG A 151 3.63 -9.95 10.83
C ARG A 151 2.16 -9.55 10.81
N VAL A 152 1.35 -10.30 11.55
CA VAL A 152 -0.06 -9.96 11.78
C VAL A 152 -0.44 -10.09 13.26
N HIS A 153 -1.37 -9.26 13.69
CA HIS A 153 -2.05 -9.34 14.99
C HIS A 153 -3.35 -10.09 14.80
N THR A 154 -3.59 -11.12 15.62
CA THR A 154 -4.62 -12.11 15.35
C THR A 154 -5.55 -12.37 16.53
N TRP A 155 -6.80 -12.69 16.22
CA TRP A 155 -7.83 -13.07 17.18
C TRP A 155 -8.60 -14.29 16.69
N CYS A 156 -9.21 -15.01 17.63
CA CYS A 156 -10.22 -16.03 17.33
C CYS A 156 -11.53 -15.61 18.01
N ALA A 157 -12.55 -15.33 17.21
CA ALA A 157 -13.86 -14.90 17.68
C ALA A 157 -14.97 -15.57 16.87
N GLU A 158 -15.94 -16.18 17.56
CA GLU A 158 -17.13 -16.78 16.95
C GLU A 158 -16.81 -17.81 15.84
N GLY A 159 -15.75 -18.62 16.05
CA GLY A 159 -15.31 -19.62 15.07
C GLY A 159 -14.61 -19.06 13.83
N ARG A 160 -14.33 -17.75 13.82
CA ARG A 160 -13.53 -17.09 12.80
C ARG A 160 -12.16 -16.71 13.37
N TRP A 161 -11.13 -16.93 12.57
CA TRP A 161 -9.84 -16.29 12.75
C TRP A 161 -9.89 -14.90 12.10
N ILE A 162 -9.33 -13.89 12.76
CA ILE A 162 -9.22 -12.53 12.24
C ILE A 162 -7.77 -12.10 12.39
N ALA A 163 -7.23 -11.39 11.40
CA ALA A 163 -5.91 -10.81 11.45
C ALA A 163 -5.85 -9.44 10.82
N VAL A 164 -4.97 -8.58 11.33
CA VAL A 164 -4.59 -7.30 10.71
C VAL A 164 -3.08 -7.14 10.70
N GLY A 165 -2.55 -6.46 9.69
CA GLY A 165 -1.11 -6.22 9.57
C GLY A 165 -0.80 -5.08 8.63
N LEU A 166 0.40 -4.51 8.79
CA LEU A 166 0.94 -3.45 7.95
C LEU A 166 2.11 -4.01 7.14
N GLY A 167 2.04 -3.81 5.83
CA GLY A 167 3.14 -4.04 4.92
C GLY A 167 3.87 -2.73 4.68
N GLU A 168 5.18 -2.75 4.86
CA GLU A 168 6.08 -1.65 4.56
C GLU A 168 7.04 -2.15 3.48
N GLY A 169 7.02 -1.50 2.32
CA GLY A 169 7.91 -1.80 1.19
C GLY A 169 9.36 -1.44 1.48
N GLU A 170 10.23 -1.78 0.55
CA GLU A 170 11.65 -1.44 0.65
C GLU A 170 11.87 0.07 0.55
N PRO A 171 12.93 0.64 1.14
CA PRO A 171 13.23 2.07 1.07
C PRO A 171 13.32 2.60 -0.37
N GLU A 172 13.75 1.78 -1.32
CA GLU A 172 13.87 2.11 -2.74
C GLU A 172 12.51 2.07 -3.48
N MET A 173 11.50 1.42 -2.91
CA MET A 173 10.15 1.28 -3.44
C MET A 173 9.14 1.40 -2.29
N PRO A 174 8.97 2.60 -1.70
CA PRO A 174 8.11 2.80 -0.54
C PRO A 174 6.66 2.54 -0.93
N VAL A 175 6.11 1.45 -0.41
CA VAL A 175 4.72 1.05 -0.57
C VAL A 175 4.18 0.67 0.79
N PHE A 176 3.06 1.27 1.20
CA PHE A 176 2.41 0.95 2.46
C PHE A 176 1.07 0.31 2.19
N GLN A 177 0.74 -0.75 2.93
CA GLN A 177 -0.56 -1.38 2.85
C GLN A 177 -1.04 -1.88 4.22
N LEU A 178 -2.24 -1.46 4.61
CA LEU A 178 -2.94 -2.02 5.75
C LEU A 178 -3.86 -3.14 5.27
N LEU A 179 -3.69 -4.34 5.82
CA LEU A 179 -4.48 -5.51 5.45
C LEU A 179 -5.34 -6.01 6.61
N ALA A 180 -6.44 -6.66 6.24
CA ALA A 180 -7.19 -7.55 7.12
C ALA A 180 -7.36 -8.93 6.47
N ALA A 181 -7.35 -9.98 7.28
CA ALA A 181 -7.73 -11.31 6.88
C ALA A 181 -8.77 -11.89 7.83
N VAL A 182 -9.69 -12.68 7.28
CA VAL A 182 -10.69 -13.44 8.03
C VAL A 182 -10.66 -14.86 7.50
N GLY A 183 -10.59 -15.84 8.39
CA GLY A 183 -10.58 -17.25 8.04
C GLY A 183 -11.47 -18.09 8.94
N ARG A 184 -11.61 -19.38 8.62
CA ARG A 184 -12.08 -20.35 9.62
C ARG A 184 -11.05 -20.43 10.76
N ALA A 185 -11.49 -20.77 11.96
CA ALA A 185 -10.59 -20.91 13.11
C ALA A 185 -9.46 -21.94 12.89
N ASP A 186 -9.66 -22.94 12.02
CA ASP A 186 -8.67 -23.95 11.65
C ASP A 186 -7.74 -23.53 10.51
N ALA A 187 -7.98 -22.38 9.85
CA ALA A 187 -7.16 -21.90 8.74
C ALA A 187 -5.71 -21.58 9.15
N MET A 188 -5.45 -21.39 10.45
CA MET A 188 -4.12 -21.11 11.02
C MET A 188 -3.42 -22.34 11.62
N ARG A 189 -4.07 -23.51 11.61
CA ARG A 189 -3.50 -24.74 12.19
C ARG A 189 -2.76 -25.58 11.16
#